data_AF-A0A1D2MU29-F1
#
_entry.id   AF-A0A1D2MU29-F1
#
_cell.length_a   1.000
_cell.length_b   1.000
_cell.length_c   1.000
_cell.angle_alpha   90.00
_cell.angle_beta   90.00
_cell.angle_gamma   90.00
#
_symmetry.space_group_name_H-M   'P 1'
#
loop_
_entity.id
_entity.type
_entity.pdbx_description
1 polymer ?
#
loop_
_entity_poly.entity_id
_entity_poly.type
_entity_poly.pdbx_seq_one_letter_code
_entity_poly.pdbx_strand_id
1 'polypeptide(L)'
;MMMMKFMEDYGNISSNRRHLPPSTDKRDIYSDPVEFADIDQIAISLAQEDQKTFTDLVRQLVSRCGTDVEKARTIFRWITVKNLNAMDFSEDVRTDTPMGLLRGIKQGTESYHVLFKRLCSYAGLHCVVIKGLSKSAGYQPGVRFTDNRSEF
;
A
#
# COMPACT_ATOMS: atom_id res chain seq x y z
N MET A 1 -5.52 -8.82 11.95
CA MET A 1 -4.59 -9.57 11.09
C MET A 1 -5.17 -9.54 9.69
N MET A 2 -4.69 -8.63 8.83
CA MET A 2 -5.33 -8.32 7.55
C MET A 2 -5.04 -9.44 6.55
N MET A 3 -6.06 -10.21 6.22
CA MET A 3 -6.02 -11.32 5.28
C MET A 3 -6.16 -10.71 3.87
N MET A 4 -5.03 -10.40 3.23
CA MET A 4 -5.03 -9.92 1.84
C MET A 4 -5.43 -11.05 0.91
N LYS A 5 -6.69 -11.04 0.46
CA LYS A 5 -7.19 -11.87 -0.65
C LYS A 5 -6.68 -11.23 -1.95
N PHE A 6 -5.68 -11.85 -2.57
CA PHE A 6 -5.20 -11.49 -3.91
C PHE A 6 -5.92 -12.36 -4.95
N MET A 7 -6.81 -11.74 -5.73
CA MET A 7 -7.39 -12.16 -7.01
C MET A 7 -7.87 -10.86 -7.65
N GLU A 8 -7.66 -10.47 -8.90
CA GLU A 8 -6.95 -10.94 -10.09
C GLU A 8 -6.74 -9.67 -10.95
N ASP A 9 -5.67 -9.60 -11.76
CA ASP A 9 -5.76 -9.12 -13.15
C ASP A 9 -4.37 -9.12 -13.84
N TYR A 10 -4.31 -9.95 -14.88
CA TYR A 10 -3.10 -10.36 -15.59
C TYR A 10 -2.83 -9.47 -16.79
N GLY A 11 -1.97 -8.46 -16.60
CA GLY A 11 -1.24 -7.77 -17.68
C GLY A 11 0.22 -8.22 -17.73
N ASN A 12 0.63 -8.84 -18.84
CA ASN A 12 1.94 -9.45 -19.07
C ASN A 12 3.10 -8.44 -18.94
N ILE A 13 4.07 -8.68 -18.05
CA ILE A 13 5.37 -7.97 -18.07
C ILE A 13 6.47 -9.02 -17.91
N SER A 14 7.14 -9.29 -19.02
CA SER A 14 8.39 -10.02 -19.12
C SER A 14 9.54 -9.10 -18.66
N SER A 15 9.96 -9.21 -17.40
CA SER A 15 11.26 -8.68 -16.98
C SER A 15 12.10 -9.77 -16.34
N ASN A 16 12.84 -10.49 -17.19
CA ASN A 16 13.88 -11.45 -16.81
C ASN A 16 15.16 -10.72 -16.34
N ARG A 17 15.04 -9.77 -15.40
CA ARG A 17 16.18 -9.16 -14.71
C ARG A 17 16.35 -9.85 -13.36
N ARG A 18 17.49 -10.50 -13.14
CA ARG A 18 17.87 -10.97 -11.79
C ARG A 18 17.91 -9.76 -10.88
N HIS A 19 16.96 -9.68 -9.95
CA HIS A 19 16.98 -8.67 -8.90
C HIS A 19 18.14 -9.00 -7.97
N LEU A 20 19.19 -8.18 -8.02
CA LEU A 20 20.26 -8.24 -7.04
C LEU A 20 19.75 -7.62 -5.74
N PRO A 21 20.19 -8.12 -4.57
CA PRO A 21 19.89 -7.46 -3.31
C PRO A 21 20.40 -6.02 -3.37
N PRO A 22 19.68 -5.05 -2.76
CA PRO A 22 20.21 -3.70 -2.57
C PRO A 22 21.58 -3.75 -1.91
N SER A 23 22.50 -2.90 -2.36
CA SER A 23 23.84 -2.78 -1.75
C SER A 23 23.82 -2.08 -0.39
N THR A 24 22.72 -1.38 -0.09
CA THR A 24 22.52 -0.61 1.14
C THR A 24 21.90 -1.48 2.23
N ASP A 25 22.41 -1.40 3.46
CA ASP A 25 21.79 -2.06 4.60
C ASP A 25 20.53 -1.28 5.01
N LYS A 26 19.59 -1.99 5.64
CA LYS A 26 18.41 -1.37 6.24
C LYS A 26 18.79 -0.35 7.32
N ARG A 27 19.86 -0.60 8.08
CA ARG A 27 20.37 0.30 9.12
C ARG A 27 20.92 1.62 8.55
N ASP A 28 21.32 1.62 7.29
CA ASP A 28 21.72 2.84 6.59
C ASP A 28 20.51 3.74 6.25
N ILE A 29 19.30 3.16 6.26
CA ILE A 29 18.06 3.88 5.97
C ILE A 29 17.48 4.47 7.26
N TYR A 30 17.46 3.70 8.34
CA TYR A 30 16.87 4.09 9.62
C TYR A 30 17.43 3.21 10.75
N SER A 31 17.58 3.76 11.95
CA SER A 31 18.20 3.06 13.09
C SER A 31 17.18 2.35 13.99
N ASP A 32 16.04 2.99 14.28
CA ASP A 32 15.00 2.47 15.16
C ASP A 32 13.62 2.98 14.69
N PRO A 33 12.61 2.10 14.47
CA PRO A 33 11.28 2.51 14.04
C PRO A 33 10.61 3.62 14.86
N VAL A 34 11.05 3.87 16.10
CA VAL A 34 10.59 4.98 16.95
C VAL A 34 10.86 6.35 16.34
N GLU A 35 11.88 6.48 15.48
CA GLU A 35 12.22 7.74 14.80
C GLU A 35 11.09 8.23 13.88
N PHE A 36 10.16 7.34 13.52
CA PHE A 36 8.99 7.67 12.72
C PHE A 36 7.71 7.93 13.55
N ALA A 37 7.79 7.96 14.89
CA ALA A 37 6.61 8.10 15.74
C ALA A 37 5.78 9.35 15.42
N ASP A 38 6.45 10.48 15.15
CA ASP A 38 5.79 11.75 14.86
C ASP A 38 4.99 11.70 13.55
N ILE A 39 5.59 11.17 12.48
CA ILE A 39 4.91 11.05 11.18
C ILE A 39 3.83 9.96 11.20
N ASP A 40 4.03 8.89 11.97
CA ASP A 40 3.02 7.86 12.19
C ASP A 40 1.79 8.45 12.91
N GLN A 41 2.01 9.35 13.87
CA GLN A 41 0.92 10.03 14.58
C GLN A 41 0.12 10.94 13.65
N ILE A 42 0.76 11.64 12.71
CA ILE A 42 0.07 12.41 11.68
C ILE A 42 -0.84 11.51 10.84
N ALA A 43 -0.33 10.37 10.38
CA ALA A 43 -1.12 9.41 9.62
C ALA A 43 -2.31 8.85 10.41
N ILE A 44 -2.13 8.55 11.69
CA ILE A 44 -3.19 8.07 12.59
C ILE A 44 -4.28 9.12 12.76
N SER A 45 -3.89 10.38 13.02
CA SER A 45 -4.84 11.48 13.21
C SER A 45 -5.64 11.74 11.93
N LEU A 46 -4.97 11.86 10.78
CA LEU A 46 -5.64 12.04 9.49
C LEU A 46 -6.53 10.84 9.14
N ALA A 47 -6.20 9.63 9.59
CA ALA A 47 -7.04 8.47 9.33
C ALA A 47 -8.40 8.51 10.08
N GLN A 48 -8.60 9.40 11.05
CA GLN A 48 -9.90 9.58 11.71
C GLN A 48 -10.86 10.46 10.91
N GLU A 49 -10.37 11.18 9.91
CA GLU A 49 -11.17 12.09 9.09
C GLU A 49 -11.48 11.47 7.71
N ASP A 50 -12.46 12.06 7.02
CA ASP A 50 -12.85 11.73 5.65
C ASP A 50 -12.18 12.70 4.65
N GLN A 51 -11.27 12.17 3.83
CA GLN A 51 -10.53 12.98 2.88
C GLN A 51 -11.17 12.98 1.50
N LYS A 52 -11.47 14.20 1.05
CA LYS A 52 -12.20 14.44 -0.21
C LYS A 52 -11.32 14.27 -1.45
N THR A 53 -10.03 14.59 -1.39
CA THR A 53 -9.14 14.55 -2.55
C THR A 53 -7.79 13.90 -2.24
N PHE A 54 -7.17 13.31 -3.26
CA PHE A 54 -5.80 12.76 -3.17
C PHE A 54 -4.78 13.84 -2.86
N THR A 55 -4.87 14.99 -3.54
CA THR A 55 -3.94 16.10 -3.37
C THR A 55 -3.92 16.61 -1.94
N ASP A 56 -5.09 16.82 -1.33
CA ASP A 56 -5.17 17.36 0.03
C ASP A 56 -4.74 16.33 1.07
N LEU A 57 -5.12 15.06 0.88
CA LEU A 57 -4.66 13.97 1.75
C LEU A 57 -3.13 13.86 1.73
N VAL A 58 -2.54 13.75 0.53
CA VAL A 58 -1.09 13.55 0.40
C VAL A 58 -0.34 14.77 0.91
N ARG A 59 -0.77 16.00 0.59
CA ARG A 59 -0.15 17.23 1.10
C ARG A 59 -0.06 17.23 2.63
N GLN A 60 -1.12 16.78 3.31
CA GLN A 60 -1.14 16.71 4.77
C GLN A 60 -0.24 15.58 5.30
N LEU A 61 -0.32 14.38 4.72
CA LEU A 61 0.51 13.25 5.10
C LEU A 61 2.01 13.58 5.00
N VAL A 62 2.44 14.17 3.88
CA VAL A 62 3.88 14.38 3.64
C VAL A 62 4.42 15.73 4.13
N SER A 63 3.57 16.56 4.76
CA SER A 63 3.91 17.92 5.19
C SER A 63 5.14 18.01 6.12
N ARG A 64 5.41 16.94 6.88
CA ARG A 64 6.52 16.84 7.84
C ARG A 64 7.61 15.85 7.43
N CYS A 65 7.51 15.25 6.25
CA CYS A 65 8.48 14.28 5.76
C CYS A 65 9.65 15.00 5.06
N GLY A 66 10.89 14.69 5.46
CA GLY A 66 12.11 15.16 4.80
C GLY A 66 12.66 14.19 3.77
N THR A 67 12.33 12.90 3.89
CA THR A 67 12.86 11.82 3.04
C THR A 67 11.76 11.02 2.36
N ASP A 68 12.11 10.33 1.27
CA ASP A 68 11.16 9.47 0.56
C ASP A 68 10.70 8.26 1.40
N VAL A 69 11.54 7.82 2.34
CA VAL A 69 11.21 6.74 3.28
C VAL A 69 10.13 7.18 4.26
N GLU A 70 10.24 8.39 4.80
CA GLU A 70 9.21 8.96 5.68
C GLU A 70 7.88 9.15 4.93
N LYS A 71 7.92 9.65 3.68
CA LYS A 71 6.71 9.78 2.85
C LYS A 71 6.04 8.41 2.63
N ALA A 72 6.83 7.41 2.22
CA ALA A 72 6.33 6.06 1.98
C ALA A 72 5.75 5.44 3.25
N ARG A 73 6.42 5.63 4.39
CA ARG A 73 5.94 5.14 5.69
C ARG A 73 4.64 5.80 6.11
N THR A 74 4.53 7.11 5.98
CA THR A 74 3.32 7.85 6.40
C THR A 74 2.10 7.42 5.58
N ILE A 75 2.27 7.25 4.26
CA ILE A 75 1.23 6.71 3.36
C ILE A 75 0.85 5.28 3.77
N PHE A 76 1.84 4.42 4.01
CA PHE A 76 1.61 3.03 4.44
C PHE A 76 0.86 2.98 5.77
N ARG A 77 1.27 3.82 6.73
CA ARG A 77 0.65 3.91 8.03
C ARG A 77 -0.80 4.34 7.92
N TRP A 78 -1.10 5.38 7.13
CA TRP A 78 -2.47 5.86 6.92
C TRP A 78 -3.38 4.77 6.35
N ILE A 79 -2.92 3.97 5.36
CA ILE A 79 -3.71 2.85 4.82
C ILE A 79 -3.97 1.78 5.88
N THR A 80 -2.92 1.39 6.62
CA THR A 80 -2.98 0.21 7.52
C THR A 80 -3.76 0.45 8.81
N VAL A 81 -3.93 1.71 9.23
CA VAL A 81 -4.75 2.04 10.40
C VAL A 81 -6.25 2.13 10.08
N LYS A 82 -6.63 2.25 8.80
CA LYS A 82 -8.04 2.25 8.38
C LYS A 82 -8.65 0.86 8.58
N ASN A 83 -9.77 0.79 9.30
CA ASN A 83 -10.53 -0.43 9.49
C ASN A 83 -11.73 -0.47 8.54
N LEU A 84 -11.54 -1.03 7.33
CA LEU A 84 -12.61 -1.09 6.32
C LEU A 84 -13.87 -1.83 6.77
N ASN A 85 -13.75 -2.77 7.72
CA ASN A 85 -14.91 -3.50 8.24
C ASN A 85 -15.81 -2.58 9.08
N ALA A 86 -15.22 -1.61 9.80
CA ALA A 86 -15.94 -0.67 10.65
C ALA A 86 -16.37 0.61 9.91
N MET A 87 -15.74 0.92 8.77
CA MET A 87 -16.09 2.10 7.96
C MET A 87 -17.38 1.86 7.18
N ASP A 88 -18.27 2.86 7.19
CA ASP A 88 -19.40 2.93 6.29
C ASP A 88 -19.08 3.92 5.16
N PHE A 89 -19.47 3.57 3.93
CA PHE A 89 -19.21 4.40 2.76
C PHE A 89 -20.54 4.76 2.12
N SER A 90 -20.81 6.05 1.98
CA SER A 90 -22.02 6.51 1.30
C SER A 90 -22.01 6.14 -0.19
N GLU A 91 -23.19 5.95 -0.78
CA GLU A 91 -23.31 5.61 -2.20
C GLU A 91 -22.83 6.73 -3.12
N ASP A 92 -22.93 7.98 -2.68
CA ASP A 92 -22.51 9.18 -3.40
C ASP A 92 -20.98 9.43 -3.35
N VAL A 93 -20.21 8.60 -2.64
CA VAL A 93 -18.74 8.68 -2.67
C VAL A 93 -18.24 8.52 -4.10
N ARG A 94 -17.52 9.54 -4.55
CA ARG A 94 -16.86 9.53 -5.85
C ARG A 94 -15.74 8.50 -5.88
N THR A 95 -15.70 7.71 -6.96
CA THR A 95 -14.70 6.64 -7.17
C THR A 95 -13.27 7.19 -7.34
N ASP A 96 -13.12 8.43 -7.79
CA ASP A 96 -11.83 9.08 -8.03
C ASP A 96 -11.22 9.77 -6.79
N THR A 97 -11.66 9.37 -5.60
CA THR A 97 -11.20 9.90 -4.31
C THR A 97 -10.52 8.82 -3.47
N PRO A 98 -9.74 9.19 -2.43
CA PRO A 98 -9.18 8.21 -1.49
C PRO A 98 -10.27 7.32 -0.87
N MET A 99 -11.42 7.91 -0.52
CA MET A 99 -12.54 7.18 0.05
C MET A 99 -13.20 6.23 -0.97
N GLY A 100 -13.31 6.65 -2.23
CA GLY A 100 -13.80 5.80 -3.32
C GLY A 100 -12.93 4.56 -3.54
N LEU A 101 -11.61 4.72 -3.50
CA LEU A 101 -10.67 3.60 -3.61
C LEU A 101 -10.74 2.67 -2.38
N LEU A 102 -10.85 3.21 -1.16
CA LEU A 102 -11.06 2.39 0.04
C LEU A 102 -12.38 1.61 -0.01
N ARG A 103 -13.45 2.21 -0.53
CA ARG A 103 -14.73 1.53 -0.79
C ARG A 103 -14.56 0.41 -1.81
N GLY A 104 -13.87 0.67 -2.91
CA GLY A 104 -13.56 -0.34 -3.93
C GLY A 104 -12.79 -1.52 -3.34
N ILE A 105 -11.82 -1.27 -2.45
CA ILE A 105 -11.09 -2.33 -1.76
C ILE A 105 -12.02 -3.15 -0.85
N LYS A 106 -12.92 -2.49 -0.11
CA LYS A 106 -13.92 -3.17 0.71
C LYS A 106 -14.84 -4.07 -0.14
N GLN A 107 -15.19 -3.62 -1.34
CA GLN A 107 -16.07 -4.33 -2.29
C GLN A 107 -15.31 -5.35 -3.15
N GLY A 108 -13.98 -5.40 -3.09
CA GLY A 108 -13.14 -6.30 -3.88
C GLY A 108 -12.95 -5.88 -5.35
N THR A 109 -13.29 -4.64 -5.72
CA THR A 109 -13.09 -4.10 -7.08
C THR A 109 -11.76 -3.37 -7.25
N GLU A 110 -11.12 -3.02 -6.13
CA GLU A 110 -9.83 -2.35 -6.09
C GLU A 110 -8.89 -3.07 -5.12
N SER A 111 -7.60 -2.71 -5.14
CA SER A 111 -6.60 -3.35 -4.30
C SER A 111 -5.70 -2.34 -3.57
N TYR A 112 -5.16 -2.76 -2.41
CA TYR A 112 -4.29 -1.90 -1.60
C TYR A 112 -3.06 -1.39 -2.36
N HIS A 113 -2.49 -2.19 -3.27
CA HIS A 113 -1.32 -1.78 -4.03
C HIS A 113 -1.66 -0.67 -5.06
N VAL A 114 -2.88 -0.68 -5.62
CA VAL A 114 -3.36 0.41 -6.50
C VAL A 114 -3.49 1.70 -5.70
N LEU A 115 -4.12 1.66 -4.52
CA LEU A 115 -4.25 2.81 -3.63
C LEU A 115 -2.88 3.35 -3.21
N PHE A 116 -1.98 2.48 -2.75
CA PHE A 116 -0.63 2.88 -2.33
C PHE A 116 0.16 3.53 -3.47
N LYS A 117 0.18 2.88 -4.66
CA LYS A 117 0.85 3.41 -5.85
C LYS A 117 0.29 4.78 -6.24
N ARG A 118 -1.03 4.95 -6.18
CA ARG A 118 -1.68 6.23 -6.49
C ARG A 118 -1.23 7.31 -5.51
N LEU A 119 -1.27 7.06 -4.21
CA LEU A 119 -0.80 8.02 -3.18
C LEU A 119 0.69 8.36 -3.35
N CYS A 120 1.54 7.38 -3.66
CA CYS A 120 2.96 7.61 -3.96
C CYS A 120 3.15 8.57 -5.15
N SER A 121 2.35 8.44 -6.22
CA SER A 121 2.41 9.35 -7.37
C SER A 121 2.16 10.81 -6.96
N TYR A 122 1.14 11.06 -6.13
CA TYR A 122 0.85 12.40 -5.60
C TYR A 122 1.94 12.91 -4.64
N ALA A 123 2.69 12.01 -4.00
CA ALA A 123 3.79 12.35 -3.10
C ALA A 123 5.13 12.57 -3.84
N GLY A 124 5.13 12.42 -5.18
CA GLY A 124 6.35 12.50 -6.00
C GLY A 124 7.25 11.28 -5.86
N LEU A 125 6.74 10.15 -5.37
CA LEU A 125 7.51 8.91 -5.18
C LEU A 125 7.42 8.01 -6.42
N HIS A 126 8.58 7.52 -6.87
CA HIS A 126 8.62 6.50 -7.91
C HIS A 126 8.21 5.12 -7.35
N CYS A 127 6.97 4.70 -7.60
CA CYS A 127 6.43 3.43 -7.12
C CYS A 127 6.11 2.48 -8.29
N VAL A 128 6.73 1.30 -8.28
CA VAL A 128 6.48 0.23 -9.27
C VAL A 128 5.81 -0.97 -8.59
N VAL A 129 4.94 -1.67 -9.33
CA VAL A 129 4.31 -2.89 -8.83
C VAL A 129 5.14 -4.06 -9.31
N ILE A 130 5.69 -4.82 -8.35
CA ILE A 130 6.44 -6.04 -8.62
C ILE A 130 5.48 -7.21 -8.44
N LYS A 131 5.40 -8.05 -9.46
CA LYS A 131 4.56 -9.26 -9.45
C LYS A 131 5.37 -10.43 -8.89
N GLY A 132 4.72 -11.28 -8.11
CA GLY A 132 5.35 -12.45 -7.52
C GLY A 132 4.37 -13.30 -6.71
N LEU A 133 4.83 -14.47 -6.29
CA LEU A 133 4.07 -15.35 -5.40
C LEU A 133 4.20 -14.87 -3.95
N SER A 134 3.11 -14.92 -3.21
CA SER A 134 3.09 -14.63 -1.78
C SER A 134 2.61 -15.84 -0.99
N LYS A 135 3.02 -15.93 0.28
CA LYS A 135 2.51 -16.96 1.19
C LYS A 135 1.08 -16.60 1.59
N SER A 136 0.13 -17.48 1.30
CA SER A 136 -1.24 -17.32 1.77
C SER A 136 -1.35 -17.64 3.26
N ALA A 137 -2.49 -17.28 3.88
CA ALA A 137 -2.75 -17.59 5.29
C ALA A 137 -2.73 -19.10 5.60
N GLY A 138 -2.96 -19.95 4.60
CA GLY A 138 -2.89 -21.41 4.71
C GLY A 138 -1.53 -22.01 4.39
N TYR A 139 -0.48 -21.19 4.19
CA TYR A 139 0.85 -21.70 3.87
C TYR A 139 1.42 -22.51 5.04
N GLN A 140 1.80 -23.76 4.76
CA GLN A 140 2.54 -24.60 5.71
C GLN A 140 4.04 -24.59 5.40
N PRO A 141 4.92 -24.50 6.41
CA PRO A 141 6.36 -24.60 6.19
C PRO A 141 6.72 -25.86 5.39
N GLY A 142 7.56 -25.71 4.36
CA GLY A 142 7.98 -26.82 3.50
C GLY A 142 7.11 -27.01 2.25
N VAL A 143 5.95 -26.36 2.15
CA VAL A 143 5.16 -26.34 0.91
C VAL A 143 5.93 -25.55 -0.16
N ARG A 144 6.13 -26.18 -1.32
CA ARG A 144 6.74 -25.55 -2.49
C ARG A 144 5.76 -24.57 -3.11
N PHE A 145 6.27 -23.46 -3.61
CA PHE A 145 5.51 -22.58 -4.48
C PHE A 145 5.29 -23.31 -5.82
N THR A 146 4.07 -23.76 -6.05
CA THR A 146 3.66 -24.27 -7.36
C THR A 146 3.21 -23.08 -8.19
N ASP A 147 3.97 -22.73 -9.23
CA ASP A 147 3.48 -21.85 -10.28
C ASP A 147 2.51 -22.69 -11.13
N ASN A 148 1.23 -22.72 -10.76
CA ASN A 148 0.19 -23.36 -11.58
C ASN A 148 -0.13 -22.46 -12.78
N ARG A 149 0.87 -22.07 -13.56
CA ARG A 149 0.71 -21.49 -14.88
C ARG A 149 0.40 -22.63 -15.85
N SER A 150 -0.77 -23.24 -15.68
CA SER A 150 -1.34 -24.15 -16.68
C SER A 150 -1.61 -23.34 -17.95
N GLU A 151 -0.91 -23.72 -19.01
CA GLU A 151 -1.19 -23.36 -20.39
C GLU A 151 -2.67 -23.61 -20.69
N PHE A 152 -3.44 -22.54 -20.87
CA PHE A 152 -4.61 -22.46 -21.76
C PHE A 152 -4.76 -21.01 -22.24
#